data_AF-A0A3B0PCF6-F1
#
_entry.id   AF-A0A3B0PCF6-F1
#
_cell.length_a   1.000
_cell.length_b   1.000
_cell.length_c   1.000
_cell.angle_alpha   90.00
_cell.angle_beta   90.00
_cell.angle_gamma   90.00
#
_symmetry.space_group_name_H-M   'P 1'
#
loop_
_entity.id
_entity.type
_entity.pdbx_description
1 polymer ?
#
loop_
_entity_poly.entity_id
_entity_poly.type
_entity_poly.pdbx_seq_one_letter_code
_entity_poly.pdbx_strand_id
1 'polypeptide(L)' 'MLLFMLKGIPCIYYGEEIGLLNTKFSDISEFRDCDSFNFYDKYVKQDKVFSDKEFLRNSNINSRDAGRSLMQW' A
#
# COMPACT_ATOMS: atom_id res chain seq x y z
N MET A 1 -9.89 -14.47 11.70
CA MET A 1 -11.00 -15.16 12.42
C MET A 1 -12.09 -14.21 12.90
N LEU A 2 -11.75 -13.05 13.49
CA LEU A 2 -12.75 -12.12 14.06
C LEU A 2 -13.83 -11.66 13.05
N LEU A 3 -13.43 -11.35 11.81
CA LEU A 3 -14.35 -10.89 10.76
C LEU A 3 -15.45 -11.92 10.43
N PHE A 4 -15.15 -13.21 10.46
CA PHE A 4 -16.08 -14.28 10.06
C PHE A 4 -17.16 -14.57 11.11
N MET A 5 -17.02 -14.07 12.33
CA MET A 5 -17.97 -14.30 13.42
C MET A 5 -18.92 -13.12 13.65
N LEU A 6 -18.77 -12.02 12.90
CA LEU A 6 -19.64 -10.85 12.98
C LEU A 6 -20.92 -11.05 12.16
N LYS A 7 -22.03 -10.46 12.61
CA LYS A 7 -23.29 -10.44 11.84
C LYS A 7 -23.16 -9.51 10.64
N GLY A 8 -23.16 -10.06 9.43
CA GLY A 8 -23.08 -9.30 8.19
C GLY A 8 -22.69 -10.18 7.01
N ILE A 9 -22.38 -9.55 5.87
CA ILE A 9 -21.80 -10.22 4.71
C ILE A 9 -20.28 -10.00 4.77
N PRO A 10 -19.46 -11.03 5.06
CA PRO A 10 -18.01 -10.88 5.06
C PRO A 10 -17.51 -10.69 3.62
N CYS A 11 -16.63 -9.72 3.43
CA CYS A 11 -15.89 -9.53 2.19
C CYS A 11 -14.44 -9.96 2.43
N ILE A 12 -13.93 -10.85 1.58
CA ILE A 12 -12.53 -11.29 1.58
C ILE A 12 -11.87 -10.73 0.33
N TYR A 13 -10.70 -10.12 0.48
CA TYR A 13 -9.89 -9.66 -0.63
C TYR A 13 -8.96 -10.78 -1.12
N TYR A 14 -8.60 -10.77 -2.41
CA TYR A 14 -7.76 -11.83 -2.96
C TYR A 14 -6.40 -11.86 -2.25
N GLY A 15 -5.92 -13.06 -1.94
CA GLY A 15 -4.67 -13.26 -1.22
C GLY A 15 -4.82 -13.21 0.31
N GLU A 16 -5.91 -12.67 0.87
CA GLU A 16 -6.13 -12.71 2.33
C GLU A 16 -6.28 -14.14 2.83
N GLU A 17 -6.84 -15.04 2.02
CA GLU A 17 -7.03 -16.45 2.32
C GLU A 17 -5.71 -17.22 2.46
N ILE A 18 -4.64 -16.76 1.82
CA ILE A 18 -3.28 -17.31 1.93
C ILE A 18 -2.35 -16.46 2.79
N GLY A 19 -2.85 -15.34 3.36
CA GLY A 19 -2.06 -14.44 4.19
C GLY A 19 -1.03 -13.61 3.40
N LEU A 20 -1.40 -13.16 2.20
CA LEU A 20 -0.56 -12.31 1.36
C LEU A 20 -0.09 -11.05 2.12
N LEU A 21 1.22 -10.78 2.05
CA LEU A 21 1.86 -9.68 2.76
C LEU A 21 2.00 -8.44 1.87
N ASN A 22 2.18 -7.28 2.50
CA ASN A 22 2.51 -6.05 1.77
C ASN A 22 3.80 -6.21 0.96
N THR A 23 3.78 -5.68 -0.27
CA THR A 23 4.97 -5.53 -1.10
C THR A 23 5.89 -4.46 -0.51
N LYS A 24 7.20 -4.73 -0.50
CA LYS A 24 8.23 -3.77 -0.08
C LYS A 24 8.83 -3.09 -1.31
N PHE A 25 8.56 -1.80 -1.47
CA PHE A 25 9.10 -0.94 -2.50
C PHE A 25 10.36 -0.24 -2.00
N SER A 26 11.41 -0.22 -2.83
CA SER A 26 12.68 0.45 -2.51
C SER A 26 12.79 1.83 -3.12
N ASP A 27 12.08 2.07 -4.22
CA ASP A 27 12.09 3.34 -4.95
C ASP A 27 10.68 3.82 -5.34
N ILE A 28 10.52 5.14 -5.50
CA ILE A 28 9.25 5.76 -5.94
C ILE A 28 8.81 5.28 -7.32
N SER A 29 9.74 4.93 -8.21
CA SER A 29 9.44 4.45 -9.56
C SER A 29 8.80 3.06 -9.63
N GLU A 30 8.87 2.29 -8.53
CA GLU A 30 8.22 0.98 -8.42
C GLU A 30 6.71 1.10 -8.18
N PHE A 31 6.26 2.23 -7.65
CA PHE A 31 4.83 2.51 -7.48
C PHE A 31 4.17 2.64 -8.86
N ARG A 32 2.88 2.32 -8.91
CA ARG A 32 2.04 2.44 -10.11
C ARG A 32 0.87 3.38 -9.86
N ASP A 33 0.58 3.68 -8.61
CA ASP A 33 -0.51 4.54 -8.21
C ASP A 33 -0.23 6.02 -8.49
N CYS A 34 -1.11 6.69 -9.24
CA CYS A 34 -0.96 8.11 -9.57
C CYS A 34 -0.95 9.00 -8.32
N ASP A 35 -1.74 8.66 -7.31
CA ASP A 35 -1.80 9.41 -6.05
C ASP A 35 -0.48 9.33 -5.28
N SER A 36 0.26 8.22 -5.38
CA SER A 36 1.58 8.09 -4.75
C SER A 36 2.58 9.08 -5.37
N PHE A 37 2.55 9.23 -6.70
CA PHE A 37 3.40 10.20 -7.40
C PHE A 37 3.00 11.65 -7.08
N ASN A 38 1.70 11.95 -7.08
CA ASN A 38 1.19 13.28 -6.76
C ASN A 38 1.55 13.68 -5.32
N PHE A 39 1.41 12.75 -4.36
CA PHE A 39 1.76 12.98 -2.98
C PHE A 39 3.27 13.20 -2.80
N TYR A 40 4.08 12.38 -3.47
CA TYR A 40 5.53 12.53 -3.45
C TYR A 40 5.97 13.89 -4.01
N ASP A 41 5.42 14.31 -5.16
CA ASP A 41 5.77 15.60 -5.75
C ASP A 41 5.40 16.77 -4.82
N LYS A 42 4.19 16.75 -4.26
CA LYS A 42 3.73 17.80 -3.35
C LYS A 42 4.50 17.83 -2.02
N TYR A 43 4.51 16.72 -1.29
CA TYR A 43 4.96 16.71 0.11
C TYR A 43 6.45 16.45 0.28
N VAL A 44 7.12 15.84 -0.69
CA VAL A 44 8.57 15.61 -0.64
C VAL A 44 9.33 16.67 -1.44
N LYS A 45 8.94 16.92 -2.71
CA LYS A 45 9.70 17.86 -3.56
C LYS A 45 9.36 19.33 -3.33
N GLN A 46 8.07 19.68 -3.30
CA GLN A 46 7.63 21.06 -3.19
C GLN A 46 7.67 21.54 -1.73
N ASP A 47 6.87 20.92 -0.86
CA ASP A 47 6.66 21.36 0.51
C ASP A 47 7.77 20.88 1.48
N LYS A 48 8.55 19.86 1.07
CA LYS A 48 9.64 19.25 1.85
C LYS A 48 9.25 18.86 3.28
N VAL A 49 8.01 18.39 3.44
CA VAL A 49 7.45 17.93 4.73
C VAL A 49 8.06 16.60 5.16
N PHE A 50 8.32 15.72 4.20
CA PHE A 50 8.92 14.41 4.44
C PHE A 50 10.23 14.26 3.67
N SER A 51 11.18 13.53 4.24
CA SER A 51 12.30 13.00 3.48
C SER A 51 11.86 11.85 2.57
N ASP A 52 12.65 11.54 1.53
CA ASP A 52 12.41 10.39 0.66
C ASP A 52 12.26 9.09 1.45
N LYS A 53 13.10 8.90 2.47
CA LYS A 53 13.08 7.70 3.32
C LYS A 53 11.81 7.60 4.16
N GLU A 54 11.34 8.72 4.70
CA GLU A 54 10.08 8.74 5.47
C GLU A 54 8.88 8.52 4.58
N PHE A 55 8.87 9.13 3.39
CA PHE A 55 7.83 8.88 2.40
C PHE A 55 7.80 7.39 2.03
N LEU A 56 8.95 6.80 1.65
CA LEU A 56 9.03 5.38 1.31
C LEU A 56 8.58 4.47 2.45
N ARG A 57 8.99 4.76 3.69
CA ARG A 57 8.56 4.01 4.87
C ARG A 57 7.05 4.08 5.06
N ASN A 58 6.45 5.26 4.95
CA ASN A 58 5.01 5.45 5.15
C ASN A 58 4.20 4.84 4.00
N SER A 59 4.69 4.96 2.77
CA SER A 59 4.06 4.39 1.57
C SER A 59 4.10 2.87 1.59
N ASN A 60 5.17 2.24 2.10
CA ASN A 60 5.22 0.78 2.29
C ASN A 60 4.18 0.24 3.28
N ILE A 61 3.67 1.08 4.19
CA ILE A 61 2.63 0.70 5.15
C ILE A 61 1.23 0.93 4.54
N ASN A 62 1.03 2.03 3.82
CA ASN A 62 -0.31 2.51 3.47
C ASN A 62 -0.65 2.48 1.96
N SER A 63 0.29 2.14 1.09
CA SER A 63 0.07 2.21 -0.35
C SER A 63 -1.00 1.23 -0.83
N ARG A 64 -1.86 1.71 -1.74
CA ARG A 64 -2.85 0.88 -2.44
C ARG A 64 -2.21 -0.16 -3.34
N ASP A 65 -0.99 0.11 -3.83
CA ASP A 65 -0.27 -0.82 -4.68
C ASP A 65 0.13 -2.11 -3.94
N ALA A 66 0.22 -2.08 -2.60
CA ALA A 66 0.42 -3.30 -1.82
C ALA A 66 -0.74 -4.30 -1.99
N GLY A 67 -1.99 -3.78 -2.00
CA GLY A 67 -3.18 -4.58 -2.29
C GLY A 67 -3.27 -5.02 -3.75
N ARG A 68 -2.73 -4.22 -4.69
CA ARG A 68 -2.76 -4.52 -6.14
C ARG A 68 -1.62 -5.44 -6.61
N SER A 69 -0.89 -6.04 -5.67
CA SER A 69 0.18 -6.98 -6.01
C SER A 69 -0.38 -8.23 -6.71
N LEU A 70 0.49 -8.92 -7.45
CA LEU A 70 0.11 -10.10 -8.21
C LEU A 70 -0.30 -11.24 -7.26
N MET A 71 -1.39 -11.93 -7.61
CA MET A 71 -1.84 -13.13 -6.87
C MET A 71 -0.76 -14.22 -6.90
N GLN A 72 -0.49 -14.83 -5.74
CA GLN A 72 0.44 -15.94 -5.58
C GLN A 72 -0.33 -17.26 -5.70
N TRP A 73 -0.30 -17.87 -6.89
CA TRP A 73 -0.92 -19.15 -7.19
C TRP A 73 -0.07 -20.35 -6.76
#